data_AF-A0A382WYM6-F1
#
_entry.id   AF-A0A382WYM6-F1
#
_cell.length_a   1.000
_cell.length_b   1.000
_cell.length_c   1.000
_cell.angle_alpha   90.00
_cell.angle_beta   90.00
_cell.angle_gamma   90.00
#
_symmetry.space_group_name_H-M   'P 1'
#
loop_
_entity.id
_entity.type
_entity.pdbx_description
1 polymer ?
#
loop_
_entity_poly.entity_id
_entity_poly.type
_entity_poly.pdbx_seq_one_letter_code
_entity_poly.pdbx_strand_id
1 'polypeptide(L)' 'MISILGIVLIPLAAYGFSTNRAAINPRTVFGAFIIQAGLGFLVLYVPAGKQLLATL' A
#
# COMPACT_ATOMS: atom_id res chain seq x y z
N MET A 1 -14.16 -3.13 -8.36
CA MET A 1 -14.74 -2.54 -7.13
C MET A 1 -14.27 -3.25 -5.87
N ILE A 2 -14.17 -4.59 -5.86
CA ILE A 2 -13.71 -5.37 -4.69
C ILE A 2 -12.30 -4.99 -4.20
N SER A 3 -11.37 -4.67 -5.10
CA SER A 3 -10.00 -4.29 -4.70
C SER A 3 -9.94 -3.02 -3.85
N ILE A 4 -10.80 -2.04 -4.12
CA ILE A 4 -10.87 -0.79 -3.34
C ILE A 4 -11.40 -1.09 -1.93
N LEU A 5 -12.35 -2.02 -1.80
CA LEU A 5 -12.83 -2.46 -0.49
C LEU A 5 -11.69 -3.04 0.35
N GLY A 6 -10.83 -3.88 -0.24
CA GLY A 6 -9.66 -4.42 0.47
C GLY A 6 -8.69 -3.33 0.94
N ILE A 7 -8.38 -2.37 0.06
CA ILE A 7 -7.48 -1.24 0.35
C ILE A 7 -7.99 -0.38 1.52
N VAL A 8 -9.30 -0.28 1.71
CA VAL A 8 -9.90 0.52 2.79
C VAL A 8 -10.13 -0.30 4.06
N LEU A 9 -10.63 -1.53 3.92
CA LEU A 9 -10.99 -2.38 5.06
C LEU A 9 -9.77 -2.88 5.83
N ILE A 10 -8.65 -3.16 5.16
CA ILE A 10 -7.44 -3.65 5.85
C ILE A 10 -6.84 -2.58 6.79
N PRO A 11 -6.59 -1.33 6.35
CA PRO A 11 -6.14 -0.27 7.27
C PRO A 11 -7.17 0.06 8.35
N LEU A 12 -8.47 -0.01 8.04
CA LEU A 12 -9.53 0.17 9.05
C LEU A 12 -9.48 -0.90 10.14
N ALA A 13 -9.28 -2.17 9.76
CA ALA A 13 -9.10 -3.26 10.72
C ALA A 13 -7.83 -3.05 11.54
N ALA A 14 -6.70 -2.69 10.91
CA ALA A 14 -5.45 -2.39 11.60
C ALA A 14 -5.61 -1.24 12.61
N TYR A 15 -6.37 -0.20 12.26
CA TYR A 15 -6.72 0.89 13.16
C TYR A 15 -7.61 0.41 14.33
N GLY A 16 -8.57 -0.48 14.04
CA GLY A 16 -9.45 -1.10 15.04
C GLY A 16 -8.70 -1.91 16.10
N PHE A 17 -7.68 -2.68 15.67
CA PHE A 17 -6.84 -3.50 16.55
C PHE A 17 -5.62 -2.75 17.11
N SER A 18 -5.42 -1.47 16.77
CA SER A 18 -4.29 -0.68 17.27
C SER A 18 -4.40 -0.44 18.77
N THR A 19 -3.33 -0.76 19.50
CA THR A 19 -3.21 -0.59 20.95
C THR A 19 -3.08 0.86 21.38
N ASN A 20 -2.52 1.72 20.52
CA ASN A 20 -2.36 3.15 20.78
C ASN A 20 -2.58 3.98 19.51
N ARG A 21 -3.85 4.37 19.30
CA ARG A 21 -4.28 5.11 18.11
C ARG A 21 -3.72 6.53 18.05
N ALA A 22 -3.40 7.14 19.19
CA ALA A 22 -2.84 8.49 19.27
C ALA A 22 -1.36 8.54 18.83
N ALA A 23 -0.65 7.42 18.94
CA ALA A 23 0.73 7.31 18.50
C ALA A 23 0.87 7.02 16.99
N ILE A 24 -0.23 6.85 16.25
CA ILE A 24 -0.19 6.59 14.82
C ILE A 24 0.32 7.83 14.10
N ASN A 25 1.49 7.72 13.48
CA ASN A 25 2.05 8.79 12.66
C ASN A 25 1.53 8.70 11.22
N PRO A 26 0.70 9.64 10.74
CA PRO A 26 0.15 9.60 9.40
C PRO A 26 1.22 9.69 8.32
N ARG A 27 2.34 10.39 8.56
CA ARG A 27 3.44 10.47 7.59
C ARG A 27 4.04 9.09 7.33
N THR A 28 4.17 8.27 8.36
CA THR A 28 4.70 6.91 8.25
C THR A 28 3.70 5.99 7.56
N VAL A 29 2.44 6.00 7.97
CA VAL A 29 1.42 5.09 7.43
C VAL A 29 1.11 5.41 5.96
N PHE A 30 0.88 6.68 5.63
CA PHE A 30 0.65 7.09 4.23
C PHE A 30 1.91 6.95 3.39
N GLY A 31 3.09 7.25 3.95
CA GLY A 31 4.36 7.03 3.25
C GLY A 31 4.56 5.57 2.87
N ALA A 32 4.35 4.64 3.80
CA ALA A 32 4.41 3.21 3.55
C ALA A 32 3.40 2.76 2.50
N PHE A 33 2.15 3.23 2.59
CA PHE A 33 1.11 2.92 1.62
C PHE A 33 1.44 3.42 0.20
N ILE A 34 1.94 4.66 0.08
CA ILE A 34 2.35 5.24 -1.21
C ILE A 34 3.50 4.45 -1.82
N ILE A 35 4.51 4.09 -1.02
CA ILE A 35 5.63 3.29 -1.51
C ILE A 35 5.12 1.92 -1.99
N GLN A 36 4.28 1.26 -1.20
CA GLN A 36 3.71 -0.04 -1.56
C GLN A 36 2.89 0.02 -2.86
N ALA A 37 1.95 0.97 -2.95
CA ALA A 37 1.11 1.14 -4.12
C ALA A 37 1.92 1.59 -5.34
N GLY A 38 2.90 2.48 -5.14
CA GLY A 38 3.79 2.99 -6.17
C GLY A 38 4.68 1.91 -6.76
N LEU A 39 5.26 1.04 -5.92
CA LEU A 39 6.05 -0.10 -6.39
C LEU A 39 5.17 -1.10 -7.15
N GLY A 40 4.00 -1.46 -6.62
CA GLY A 40 3.06 -2.33 -7.31
C GLY A 40 2.62 -1.76 -8.67
N PHE A 41 2.32 -0.46 -8.72
CA PHE A 41 2.01 0.25 -9.96
C PHE A 41 3.18 0.20 -10.94
N LEU A 42 4.40 0.52 -10.49
CA LEU A 42 5.58 0.53 -11.32
C LEU A 42 5.83 -0.84 -11.96
N VAL A 43 5.88 -1.91 -11.16
CA VAL A 43 6.29 -3.23 -11.69
C VAL A 43 5.17 -3.98 -12.39
N LEU A 44 3.90 -3.74 -12.04
CA LEU A 44 2.75 -4.47 -12.61
C LEU A 44 1.99 -3.70 -13.69
N TYR A 45 2.23 -2.39 -13.86
CA TYR A 45 1.49 -1.58 -14.84
C TYR A 45 2.41 -0.79 -15.78
N VAL A 46 3.56 -0.30 -15.34
CA VAL A 46 4.49 0.46 -16.21
C VAL A 46 5.33 -0.49 -17.07
N PRO A 47 5.44 -0.27 -18.40
CA PRO A 47 6.20 -1.16 -19.29
C PRO A 47 7.66 -1.36 -18.87
N ALA A 48 8.36 -0.28 -18.51
CA ALA A 48 9.76 -0.36 -18.04
C ALA A 48 9.88 -1.19 -16.75
N GLY A 49 8.93 -1.05 -15.81
CA GLY A 49 8.92 -1.83 -14.58
C GLY A 49 8.61 -3.31 -14.81
N LYS A 50 7.69 -3.62 -15.75
CA LYS A 50 7.42 -5.00 -16.17
C LYS A 50 8.63 -5.67 -16.83
N GLN A 51 9.33 -4.95 -17.70
CA GLN A 51 10.54 -5.44 -18.35
C GLN A 51 11.62 -5.72 -17.32
N LEU A 52 11.86 -4.79 -16.40
CA LEU A 52 12.79 -4.99 -15.29
C LEU A 52 12.43 -6.23 -14.47
N LEU A 53 11.16 -6.36 -14.07
CA LEU A 53 10.68 -7.51 -13.31
C LEU A 53 10.82 -8.83 -14.07
N ALA A 54 10.61 -8.83 -15.39
CA ALA A 54 10.74 -10.03 -16.22
C ALA A 54 12.20 -10.44 -16.48
N THR A 55 13.15 -9.52 -16.30
CA THR A 55 14.60 -9.78 -16.43
C THR A 55 15.28 -10.15 -15.11
N LEU A 56 14.60 -10.01 -13.97
CA LEU A 56 15.05 -10.46 -12.66
C LEU A 56 14.77 -11.95 -12.45
#